data_AF-A0A944UNM6-F1
#
_entry.id   AF-A0A944UNM6-F1
#
_cell.length_a   1.000
_cell.length_b   1.000
_cell.length_c   1.000
_cell.angle_alpha   90.00
_cell.angle_beta   90.00
_cell.angle_gamma   90.00
#
_symmetry.space_group_name_H-M   'P 1'
#
loop_
_entity.id
_entity.type
_entity.pdbx_description
1 polymer ?
#
loop_
_entity_poly.entity_id
_entity_poly.type
_entity_poly.pdbx_seq_one_letter_code
_entity_poly.pdbx_strand_id
1 'polypeptide(L)'
;MDLAGSAEPGAERSAVVGTIRRACEEIGFLVITGHGVPEAVVSDAEDAARVFDSAPTSWRAFLSSTPSGSAGYSGPWLHRGRGGRQ
;
A
#
# COMPACT_ATOMS: atom_id res chain seq x y z
N MET A 1 13.76 7.77 -6.73
CA MET A 1 13.69 9.07 -7.40
C MET A 1 13.13 10.08 -6.43
N ASP A 2 13.68 11.29 -6.44
CA ASP A 2 13.24 12.36 -5.56
C ASP A 2 12.11 13.16 -6.21
N LEU A 3 11.05 13.39 -5.44
CA LEU A 3 9.87 14.16 -5.85
C LEU A 3 9.92 15.59 -5.30
N ALA A 4 10.92 15.93 -4.47
CA ALA A 4 11.13 17.29 -4.02
C ALA A 4 11.23 18.27 -5.21
N GLY A 5 10.67 19.47 -5.07
CA GLY A 5 10.68 20.51 -6.12
C GLY A 5 9.70 20.28 -7.27
N SER A 6 9.17 19.06 -7.47
CA SER A 6 8.21 18.75 -8.53
C SER A 6 6.75 19.17 -8.23
N ALA A 7 6.50 19.80 -7.08
CA ALA A 7 5.17 20.21 -6.62
C ALA A 7 4.58 21.36 -7.46
N GLU A 8 5.44 22.16 -8.10
CA GLU A 8 5.02 23.26 -8.96
C GLU A 8 5.29 22.94 -10.44
N PRO A 9 4.52 23.51 -11.39
CA PRO A 9 4.83 23.43 -12.81
C PRO A 9 6.20 24.02 -13.13
N GLY A 10 6.99 23.34 -13.96
CA GLY A 10 8.30 23.81 -14.37
C GLY A 10 9.20 22.71 -14.91
N ALA A 11 10.42 23.08 -15.26
CA ALA A 11 11.41 22.16 -15.84
C ALA A 11 11.70 20.96 -14.92
N GLU A 12 11.75 21.19 -13.60
CA GLU A 12 11.99 20.14 -12.61
C GLU A 12 10.87 19.09 -12.61
N ARG A 13 9.60 19.53 -12.56
CA ARG A 13 8.45 18.62 -12.71
C ARG A 13 8.50 17.86 -14.04
N SER A 14 8.83 18.51 -15.15
CA SER A 14 8.92 17.84 -16.45
C SER A 14 9.99 16.74 -16.47
N ALA A 15 11.13 16.97 -15.83
CA ALA A 15 12.20 15.97 -15.72
C ALA A 15 11.77 14.76 -14.87
N VAL A 16 11.10 14.99 -13.74
CA VAL A 16 10.60 13.92 -12.88
C VAL A 16 9.51 13.10 -13.59
N VAL A 17 8.58 13.75 -14.29
CA VAL A 17 7.56 13.06 -15.11
C VAL A 17 8.20 12.18 -16.17
N GLY A 18 9.24 12.65 -16.87
CA GLY A 18 9.98 11.84 -17.85
C GLY A 18 10.62 10.60 -17.21
N THR A 19 11.17 10.75 -16.00
CA THR A 19 11.76 9.64 -15.24
C THR A 19 10.70 8.62 -14.81
N ILE A 20 9.55 9.08 -14.29
CA ILE A 20 8.42 8.23 -13.91
C ILE A 20 7.92 7.43 -15.13
N ARG A 21 7.69 8.11 -16.27
CA ARG A 21 7.26 7.47 -17.51
C ARG A 21 8.21 6.33 -17.89
N ARG A 22 9.51 6.62 -17.94
CA ARG A 22 10.52 5.61 -18.31
C ARG A 22 10.52 4.44 -17.34
N ALA A 23 10.47 4.70 -16.03
CA ALA A 23 10.42 3.64 -15.02
C ALA A 23 9.19 2.74 -15.18
N CYS A 24 8.03 3.31 -15.48
CA CYS A 24 6.82 2.53 -15.77
C CYS A 24 6.94 1.69 -17.05
N GLU A 25 7.61 2.19 -18.08
CA GLU A 25 7.76 1.51 -19.37
C GLU A 25 8.83 0.41 -19.36
N GLU A 26 9.90 0.59 -18.60
CA GLU A 26 11.07 -0.30 -18.64
C GLU A 26 11.21 -1.22 -17.41
N ILE A 27 10.71 -0.79 -16.23
CA ILE A 27 10.99 -1.45 -14.94
C ILE A 27 9.70 -1.94 -14.25
N GLY A 28 8.64 -1.13 -14.27
CA GLY A 28 7.36 -1.43 -13.63
C GLY A 28 7.31 -1.22 -12.10
N PHE A 29 8.36 -0.63 -11.51
CA PHE A 29 8.41 -0.31 -10.07
C PHE A 29 9.15 1.01 -9.82
N LEU A 30 8.79 1.71 -8.73
CA LEU A 30 9.36 3.00 -8.35
C LEU A 30 9.65 3.02 -6.85
N VAL A 31 10.81 3.56 -6.48
CA VAL A 31 11.12 4.00 -5.11
C VAL A 31 11.12 5.51 -5.11
N ILE A 32 10.34 6.15 -4.24
CA ILE A 32 10.14 7.60 -4.22
C ILE A 32 10.61 8.18 -2.88
N THR A 33 11.36 9.27 -2.92
CA THR A 33 11.70 10.12 -1.76
C THR A 33 11.14 11.53 -1.98
N GLY A 34 11.13 12.38 -0.96
CA GLY A 34 10.66 13.77 -1.09
C GLY A 34 9.18 13.88 -1.48
N HIS A 35 8.37 12.84 -1.21
CA HIS A 35 6.94 12.80 -1.54
C HIS A 35 6.07 13.70 -0.64
N GLY A 36 6.66 14.33 0.39
CA GLY A 36 5.96 15.27 1.28
C GLY A 36 5.05 14.62 2.33
N VAL A 37 5.02 13.28 2.44
CA VAL A 37 4.33 12.59 3.54
C VAL A 37 5.24 12.65 4.76
N PRO A 38 4.75 13.15 5.92
CA PRO A 38 5.56 13.22 7.13
C PRO A 38 6.03 11.83 7.59
N GLU A 39 7.27 11.74 8.07
CA GLU A 39 7.86 10.49 8.55
C GLU A 39 7.03 9.82 9.66
N ALA A 40 6.47 10.63 10.57
CA ALA A 40 5.62 10.12 11.64
C ALA A 40 4.40 9.34 11.10
N VAL A 41 3.80 9.77 9.98
CA VAL A 41 2.65 9.08 9.38
C VAL A 41 3.07 7.70 8.83
N VAL A 42 4.27 7.60 8.26
CA VAL A 42 4.80 6.33 7.77
C VAL A 42 5.11 5.40 8.94
N SER A 43 5.85 5.88 9.95
CA SER A 43 6.19 5.11 11.14
C SER A 43 4.96 4.59 11.88
N ASP A 44 3.96 5.46 12.11
CA ASP A 44 2.73 5.09 12.80
C ASP A 44 1.94 4.02 12.02
N ALA A 45 1.91 4.11 10.69
CA ALA A 45 1.26 3.11 9.84
C ALA A 45 1.98 1.75 9.90
N GLU A 46 3.32 1.75 9.88
CA GLU A 46 4.09 0.53 10.02
C GLU A 46 3.91 -0.10 11.40
N ASP A 47 3.92 0.70 12.47
CA ASP A 47 3.73 0.22 13.84
C ASP A 47 2.33 -0.35 14.04
N ALA A 48 1.30 0.31 13.51
CA ALA A 48 -0.06 -0.21 13.50
C ALA A 48 -0.15 -1.55 12.75
N ALA A 49 0.52 -1.69 11.60
CA ALA A 49 0.56 -2.94 10.85
C ALA A 49 1.27 -4.06 11.65
N ARG A 50 2.40 -3.75 12.29
CA ARG A 50 3.13 -4.72 13.15
C ARG A 50 2.28 -5.19 14.33
N VAL A 51 1.59 -4.26 15.01
CA VAL A 51 0.66 -4.58 16.11
C VAL A 51 -0.46 -5.48 15.61
N PHE A 52 -1.09 -5.12 14.49
CA PHE A 52 -2.14 -5.93 13.88
C PHE A 52 -1.67 -7.35 13.53
N ASP A 53 -0.51 -7.48 12.89
CA ASP A 53 0.03 -8.77 12.47
C ASP A 53 0.44 -9.68 13.63
N SER A 54 0.80 -9.08 14.77
CA SER A 54 1.08 -9.82 16.01
C SER A 54 -0.18 -10.38 16.69
N ALA A 55 -1.37 -9.87 16.35
CA ALA A 55 -2.62 -10.30 16.97
C ALA A 55 -3.04 -11.71 16.51
N PRO A 56 -3.82 -12.45 17.33
CA PRO A 56 -4.29 -13.78 16.96
C PRO A 56 -5.04 -13.79 15.62
N THR A 57 -4.77 -14.79 14.79
CA THR A 57 -5.42 -14.94 13.47
C THR A 57 -6.94 -15.03 13.59
N SER A 58 -7.46 -15.67 14.65
CA SER A 58 -8.90 -15.73 14.94
C SER A 58 -9.50 -14.35 15.17
N TRP A 59 -8.75 -13.45 15.83
CA TRP A 59 -9.18 -12.07 16.04
C TRP A 59 -9.21 -11.29 14.71
N ARG A 60 -8.12 -11.38 13.92
CA ARG A 60 -8.06 -10.73 12.60
C ARG A 60 -9.11 -11.24 11.63
N ALA A 61 -9.48 -12.51 11.72
CA ALA A 61 -10.54 -13.11 10.91
C ALA A 61 -11.93 -12.50 11.18
N PHE A 62 -12.19 -11.90 12.35
CA PHE A 62 -13.43 -11.13 12.56
C PHE A 62 -13.50 -9.86 11.69
N LEU A 63 -12.35 -9.35 11.25
CA LEU A 63 -12.22 -8.18 10.38
C LEU A 63 -12.13 -8.57 8.89
N SER A 64 -12.55 -9.79 8.52
CA SER A 64 -12.48 -10.28 7.15
C SER A 64 -13.22 -9.37 6.17
N SER A 65 -12.66 -9.20 4.97
CA SER A 65 -13.30 -8.44 3.91
C SER A 65 -14.68 -8.99 3.58
N THR A 66 -15.67 -8.10 3.44
CA THR A 66 -16.98 -8.48 2.89
C THR A 66 -16.86 -8.69 1.38
N PRO A 67 -17.69 -9.54 0.75
CA PRO A 67 -17.64 -9.76 -0.70
C PRO A 67 -17.84 -8.50 -1.55
N SER A 68 -18.37 -7.43 -0.97
CA SER A 68 -18.63 -6.14 -1.62
C SER A 68 -17.60 -5.05 -1.28
N GLY A 69 -16.59 -5.33 -0.45
CA GLY A 69 -15.59 -4.35 0.00
C GLY A 69 -14.16 -4.80 -0.26
N SER A 70 -13.30 -3.88 -0.71
CA SER A 70 -11.86 -4.09 -0.82
C SER A 70 -11.11 -3.95 0.52
N ALA A 71 -11.82 -3.53 1.59
CA ALA A 71 -11.27 -3.37 2.93
C ALA A 71 -11.48 -4.62 3.78
N GLY A 72 -10.53 -4.91 4.67
CA GLY A 72 -10.60 -6.02 5.64
C GLY A 72 -9.39 -6.95 5.56
N TYR A 73 -9.32 -7.88 6.50
CA TYR A 73 -8.27 -8.88 6.55
C TYR A 73 -8.50 -9.96 5.48
N SER A 74 -7.48 -10.19 4.65
CA SER A 74 -7.43 -11.34 3.75
C SER A 74 -6.30 -12.25 4.18
N GLY A 75 -6.67 -13.46 4.60
CA GLY A 75 -5.77 -14.45 5.14
C GLY A 75 -5.75 -15.72 4.29
N PRO A 76 -4.64 -16.48 4.28
CA PRO A 76 -4.48 -17.67 3.44
C PRO A 76 -5.51 -18.79 3.69
N TRP A 77 -6.32 -18.70 4.75
CA TRP A 77 -7.33 -19.71 5.10
C TRP A 77 -8.78 -19.23 4.95
N LEU A 78 -9.02 -17.98 4.55
CA LEU A 78 -10.36 -17.38 4.51
C LEU A 78 -11.21 -17.80 3.29
N HIS A 79 -10.60 -18.33 2.23
CA HIS A 79 -11.32 -18.82 1.04
C HIS A 79 -11.85 -20.27 1.18
N ARG A 80 -11.57 -20.98 2.29
CA ARG A 80 -11.90 -22.41 2.45
C ARG A 80 -13.24 -22.70 3.17
N GLY A 81 -14.02 -21.68 3.52
CA GLY A 81 -15.22 -21.85 4.39
C GLY A 81 -16.59 -21.80 3.71
N ARG A 82 -16.70 -21.55 2.40
CA ARG A 82 -17.99 -21.36 1.70
C ARG A 82 -18.41 -22.50 0.76
N GLY A 83 -18.09 -23.75 1.12
CA GLY A 83 -18.56 -24.94 0.39
C GLY A 83 -18.66 -26.14 1.33
N GLY A 84 -19.84 -26.38 1.90
CA GLY A 84 -20.03 -27.50 2.82
C GLY A 84 -21.35 -27.47 3.58
N ARG A 85 -22.47 -27.58 2.85
CA ARG A 85 -23.69 -28.20 3.38
C ARG A 85 -24.13 -29.23 2.35
N GLN A 86 -23.85 -30.50 2.65
CA GLN A 86 -24.61 -31.63 2.11
C GLN A 86 -25.52 -32.11 3.24
#